data_AF-A0A257JCK4-F1
#
_entry.id   AF-A0A257JCK4-F1
#
_cell.length_a   1.000
_cell.length_b   1.000
_cell.length_c   1.000
_cell.angle_alpha   90.00
_cell.angle_beta   90.00
_cell.angle_gamma   90.00
#
_symmetry.space_group_name_H-M   'P 1'
#
loop_
_entity.id
_entity.type
_entity.pdbx_description
1 polymer ?
#
loop_
_entity_poly.entity_id
_entity_poly.type
_entity_poly.pdbx_seq_one_letter_code
_entity_poly.pdbx_strand_id
1 'polypeptide(L)'
;GGQARQLKPNPAEVASIHRIPVTEFLRADAPILEPLEGSEHPVLKMPVGDNWIAAPTAAMIYQFRELCLMGRPTRVHHYEQPRFAWK
;
A
#
# COMPACT_ATOMS: atom_id res chain seq x y z
N GLY A 1 10.42 -15.75 5.34
CA GLY A 1 10.82 -14.32 5.35
C GLY A 1 12.34 -14.23 5.46
N GLY A 2 12.98 -13.24 4.82
CA GLY A 2 14.44 -13.06 4.86
C GLY A 2 14.99 -12.74 6.27
N GLN A 3 16.30 -12.90 6.46
CA GLN A 3 16.98 -12.56 7.72
C GLN A 3 16.82 -11.05 7.98
N ALA A 4 15.98 -10.70 8.95
CA ALA A 4 15.85 -9.32 9.39
C ALA A 4 16.83 -9.09 10.53
N ARG A 5 17.81 -8.19 10.32
CA ARG A 5 18.57 -7.59 11.43
C ARG A 5 17.58 -7.00 12.45
N GLN A 6 17.95 -6.99 13.73
CA GLN A 6 17.10 -6.39 14.77
C GLN A 6 16.85 -4.91 14.45
N LEU A 7 15.62 -4.59 14.02
CA LEU A 7 15.19 -3.22 13.77
C LEU A 7 14.86 -2.55 15.10
N LYS A 8 15.39 -1.34 15.33
CA LYS A 8 15.12 -0.55 16.54
C LYS A 8 14.40 0.74 16.12
N PRO A 9 13.12 0.95 16.51
CA PRO A 9 12.42 2.18 16.18
C PRO A 9 13.01 3.38 16.94
N ASN A 10 13.03 4.55 16.31
CA ASN A 10 13.21 5.82 17.00
C ASN A 10 11.84 6.25 17.55
N PRO A 11 11.62 6.27 18.88
CA PRO A 11 10.29 6.55 19.44
C PRO A 11 9.80 7.98 19.17
N ALA A 12 10.67 8.90 18.77
CA ALA A 12 10.27 10.27 18.39
C ALA A 12 9.59 10.35 17.02
N GLU A 13 9.71 9.32 16.18
CA GLU A 13 9.29 9.38 14.77
C GLU A 13 8.56 8.10 14.30
N VAL A 14 8.95 6.94 14.84
CA VAL A 14 8.45 5.63 14.42
C VAL A 14 7.61 5.03 15.54
N ALA A 15 6.29 5.07 15.37
CA ALA A 15 5.34 4.48 16.31
C ALA A 15 5.45 2.95 16.38
N SER A 16 5.67 2.29 15.24
CA SER A 16 5.73 0.83 15.16
C SER A 16 6.47 0.34 13.91
N ILE A 17 6.96 -0.90 13.96
CA ILE A 17 7.59 -1.59 12.82
C ILE A 17 6.86 -2.89 12.58
N HIS A 18 6.44 -3.12 11.34
CA HIS A 18 5.70 -4.31 10.94
C HIS A 18 6.46 -5.08 9.85
N ARG A 19 6.44 -6.41 9.95
CA ARG A 19 6.95 -7.30 8.89
C ARG A 19 5.76 -7.98 8.24
N ILE A 20 5.56 -7.70 6.95
CA ILE A 20 4.43 -8.19 6.18
C ILE A 20 4.97 -9.16 5.12
N PRO A 21 4.48 -10.41 5.04
CA PRO A 21 4.86 -11.31 3.96
C PRO A 21 4.30 -10.77 2.65
N VAL A 22 5.06 -10.87 1.54
CA VAL A 22 4.60 -10.36 0.23
C VAL A 22 3.30 -11.03 -0.26
N THR A 23 3.00 -12.24 0.23
CA THR A 23 1.74 -12.94 -0.04
C THR A 23 0.52 -12.25 0.58
N GLU A 24 0.70 -11.43 1.61
CA GLU A 24 -0.37 -10.58 2.17
C GLU A 24 -0.93 -9.63 1.11
N PHE A 25 -0.08 -9.17 0.18
CA PHE A 25 -0.54 -8.27 -0.89
C PHE A 25 -1.27 -9.00 -2.02
N LEU A 26 -1.36 -10.34 -1.97
CA LEU A 26 -2.07 -11.17 -2.94
C LEU A 26 -3.47 -11.59 -2.47
N ARG A 27 -3.97 -11.02 -1.37
CA ARG A 27 -5.32 -11.30 -0.86
C ARG A 27 -6.39 -11.00 -1.91
N ALA A 28 -7.51 -11.74 -1.80
CA ALA A 28 -8.63 -11.62 -2.72
C ALA A 28 -9.35 -10.25 -2.64
N ASP A 29 -9.24 -9.56 -1.51
CA ASP A 29 -9.79 -8.22 -1.27
C ASP A 29 -8.85 -7.09 -1.74
N ALA A 30 -7.69 -7.42 -2.32
CA ALA A 30 -6.71 -6.44 -2.80
C ALA A 30 -6.71 -6.29 -4.33
N PRO A 31 -6.63 -5.06 -4.88
CA PRO A 31 -6.63 -3.77 -4.19
C PRO A 31 -8.07 -3.31 -3.85
N ILE A 32 -8.17 -2.36 -2.92
CA ILE A 32 -9.42 -1.64 -2.66
C ILE A 32 -9.39 -0.32 -3.43
N LEU A 33 -10.41 -0.08 -4.26
CA LEU A 33 -10.60 1.19 -4.99
C LEU A 33 -11.83 1.90 -4.45
N GLU A 34 -11.64 3.06 -3.86
CA GLU A 34 -12.72 3.88 -3.30
C GLU A 34 -12.94 5.13 -4.16
N PRO A 35 -14.17 5.42 -4.61
CA PRO A 35 -14.48 6.68 -5.29
C PRO A 35 -14.13 7.88 -4.42
N LEU A 36 -13.59 8.94 -5.03
CA LEU A 36 -13.32 10.21 -4.38
C LEU A 36 -14.26 11.28 -4.92
N GLU A 37 -15.07 11.86 -4.05
CA GLU A 37 -15.95 12.97 -4.43
C GLU A 37 -15.14 14.13 -5.02
N GLY A 38 -15.45 14.49 -6.26
CA GLY A 38 -14.79 15.58 -7.00
C GLY A 38 -13.56 15.16 -7.81
N SER A 39 -13.21 13.87 -7.89
CA SER A 39 -12.18 13.35 -8.81
C SER A 39 -12.76 12.30 -9.76
N GLU A 40 -12.22 12.25 -10.98
CA GLU A 40 -12.50 11.19 -11.96
C GLU A 40 -11.78 9.87 -11.60
N HIS A 41 -10.83 9.93 -10.67
CA HIS A 41 -9.94 8.84 -10.32
C HIS A 41 -10.19 8.34 -8.89
N PRO A 42 -10.18 7.02 -8.64
CA PRO A 42 -10.41 6.48 -7.31
C PRO A 42 -9.15 6.57 -6.43
N VAL A 43 -9.35 6.58 -5.12
CA VAL A 43 -8.28 6.37 -4.14
C VAL A 43 -7.95 4.88 -4.08
N LEU A 44 -6.65 4.56 -4.18
CA LEU A 44 -6.17 3.19 -4.02
C LEU A 44 -5.75 2.92 -2.58
N LYS A 45 -6.20 1.78 -2.05
CA LYS A 45 -5.76 1.23 -0.77
C LYS A 45 -5.31 -0.23 -0.92
N MET A 46 -4.32 -0.62 -0.12
CA MET A 46 -3.84 -1.99 -0.01
C MET A 46 -4.20 -2.53 1.39
N PRO A 47 -5.04 -3.57 1.50
CA PRO A 47 -5.37 -4.18 2.78
C PRO A 47 -4.15 -4.92 3.36
N VAL A 48 -3.98 -4.83 4.69
CA VAL A 48 -2.93 -5.51 5.46
C VAL A 48 -3.48 -5.84 6.84
N GLY A 49 -3.54 -7.14 7.18
CA GLY A 49 -4.17 -7.58 8.43
C GLY A 49 -5.63 -7.12 8.48
N ASP A 50 -6.01 -6.46 9.58
CA ASP A 50 -7.36 -5.89 9.78
C ASP A 50 -7.47 -4.41 9.37
N ASN A 51 -6.47 -3.90 8.65
CA ASN A 51 -6.37 -2.48 8.31
C ASN A 51 -5.97 -2.27 6.84
N TRP A 52 -5.70 -1.03 6.44
CA TRP A 52 -5.26 -0.70 5.08
C TRP A 52 -4.17 0.37 5.06
N ILE A 53 -3.38 0.35 3.99
CA ILE A 53 -2.42 1.40 3.61
C ILE A 53 -3.04 2.17 2.46
N ALA A 54 -3.06 3.51 2.51
CA ALA A 54 -3.50 4.34 1.38
C ALA A 54 -2.35 4.79 0.49
N ALA A 55 -2.69 5.23 -0.72
CA ALA A 55 -1.75 5.94 -1.59
C ALA A 55 -1.14 7.17 -0.85
N PRO A 56 0.13 7.52 -1.11
CA PRO A 56 0.98 7.02 -2.22
C PRO A 56 1.63 5.65 -1.96
N THR A 57 1.83 5.25 -0.71
CA THR A 57 2.51 3.99 -0.35
C THR A 57 1.78 2.77 -0.94
N ALA A 58 0.45 2.77 -0.89
CA ALA A 58 -0.35 1.69 -1.46
C ALA A 58 -0.17 1.54 -2.98
N ALA A 59 0.02 2.63 -3.72
CA ALA A 59 0.25 2.59 -5.16
C ALA A 59 1.59 1.92 -5.48
N MET A 60 2.63 2.19 -4.69
CA MET A 60 3.93 1.50 -4.81
C MET A 60 3.81 0.00 -4.51
N ILE A 61 3.11 -0.36 -3.44
CA ILE A 61 2.86 -1.77 -3.08
C ILE A 61 2.09 -2.48 -4.19
N TYR A 62 1.02 -1.88 -4.70
CA TYR A 62 0.21 -2.44 -5.77
C TYR A 62 1.02 -2.63 -7.06
N GLN A 63 1.82 -1.64 -7.44
CA GLN A 63 2.69 -1.76 -8.61
C GLN A 63 3.73 -2.86 -8.44
N PHE A 64 4.35 -2.99 -7.26
CA PHE A 64 5.28 -4.07 -6.97
C PHE A 64 4.60 -5.43 -7.05
N ARG A 65 3.40 -5.58 -6.47
CA ARG A 65 2.60 -6.81 -6.58
C ARG A 65 2.37 -7.19 -8.03
N GLU A 66 1.81 -6.27 -8.82
CA GLU A 66 1.45 -6.54 -10.22
C GLU A 66 2.70 -6.88 -11.04
N LEU A 67 3.75 -6.07 -10.96
CA LEU A 67 4.93 -6.24 -11.79
C LEU A 67 5.81 -7.40 -11.32
N CYS A 68 6.22 -7.40 -10.06
CA CYS A 68 7.24 -8.33 -9.55
C CYS A 68 6.69 -9.69 -9.13
N LEU A 69 5.43 -9.76 -8.66
CA LEU A 69 4.83 -11.02 -8.21
C LEU A 69 3.97 -11.66 -9.30
N MET A 70 3.25 -10.85 -10.08
CA MET A 70 2.28 -11.33 -11.08
C MET A 70 2.74 -11.18 -12.53
N GLY A 71 3.86 -10.51 -12.80
CA GLY A 71 4.38 -10.32 -14.16
C GLY A 71 3.51 -9.37 -15.03
N ARG A 72 2.73 -8.48 -14.41
CA ARG A 72 1.81 -7.56 -15.07
C ARG A 72 2.35 -6.13 -15.06
N PRO A 73 2.55 -5.49 -16.22
CA PRO A 73 3.02 -4.11 -16.29
C PRO A 73 1.89 -3.12 -15.98
N THR A 74 1.60 -2.91 -14.70
CA THR A 74 0.50 -2.06 -14.24
C THR A 74 0.98 -0.64 -13.90
N ARG A 75 0.35 0.36 -14.53
CA ARG A 75 0.57 1.79 -14.20
C ARG A 75 -0.33 2.21 -13.05
N VAL A 76 0.19 3.02 -12.12
CA VAL A 76 -0.53 3.43 -10.90
C VAL A 76 -0.63 4.95 -10.70
N HIS A 77 -0.10 5.74 -11.64
CA HIS A 77 -0.06 7.22 -11.53
C HIS A 77 -1.43 7.90 -11.65
N HIS A 78 -2.46 7.15 -12.05
CA HIS A 78 -3.82 7.65 -12.21
C HIS A 78 -4.69 7.44 -10.96
N TYR A 79 -4.13 6.90 -9.86
CA TYR A 79 -4.87 6.77 -8.60
C TYR A 79 -4.72 8.02 -7.75
N GLU A 80 -5.80 8.40 -7.09
CA GLU A 80 -5.80 9.51 -6.13
C GLU A 80 -5.20 9.11 -4.80
N GLN A 81 -4.73 10.12 -4.06
CA GLN A 81 -4.37 10.00 -2.66
C GLN A 81 -5.53 10.47 -1.79
N PRO A 82 -5.72 9.91 -0.58
CA PRO A 82 -6.77 10.39 0.33
C PRO A 82 -6.54 11.86 0.68
N ARG A 83 -7.64 12.60 0.91
CA ARG A 83 -7.60 14.07 1.13
C ARG A 83 -6.65 14.51 2.25
N PHE A 84 -6.41 13.67 3.26
CA PHE A 84 -5.47 14.01 4.34
C PHE A 84 -4.00 14.02 3.89
N ALA A 85 -3.64 13.39 2.76
CA ALA A 85 -2.28 13.43 2.21
C ALA A 85 -1.93 14.78 1.56
N TRP A 86 -2.92 15.68 1.43
CA TRP A 86 -2.80 16.99 0.78
C TRP A 86 -2.86 18.14 1.80
N LYS A 87 -3.06 17.82 3.08
CA LYS A 87 -2.96 18.75 4.21
C LYS A 87 -1.62 18.54 4.90
#